data_AF-A0A2E1IRN8-F1
#
_entry.id   AF-A0A2E1IRN8-F1
#
_cell.length_a   1.000
_cell.length_b   1.000
_cell.length_c   1.000
_cell.angle_alpha   90.00
_cell.angle_beta   90.00
_cell.angle_gamma   90.00
#
_symmetry.space_group_name_H-M   'P 1'
#
loop_
_entity.id
_entity.type
_entity.pdbx_description
1 polymer ?
#
loop_
_entity_poly.entity_id
_entity_poly.type
_entity_poly.pdbx_seq_one_letter_code
_entity_poly.pdbx_strand_id
1 'polypeptide(L)'
;MRLFCVLLTAISLGTPVALAQTPYTHAQTKAANLARMRAEALNGGLRLYRSDRCMYVTRGVDCLVSADERGFLFRFQGGEPGWQQQTPPQPTLETEVLVSIDGDEILAVPYNGPKR
;
A
#
# COMPACT_ATOMS: atom_id res chain seq x y z
N MET A 1 -11.64 -56.15 -49.13
CA MET A 1 -11.70 -54.68 -49.07
C MET A 1 -12.16 -54.28 -47.68
N ARG A 2 -11.25 -53.88 -46.79
CA ARG A 2 -11.56 -53.48 -45.39
C ARG A 2 -11.32 -51.98 -45.27
N LEU A 3 -12.40 -51.20 -45.18
CA LEU A 3 -12.33 -49.77 -44.90
C LEU A 3 -11.95 -49.57 -43.43
N PHE A 4 -10.78 -48.97 -43.20
CA PHE A 4 -10.37 -48.46 -41.90
C PHE A 4 -11.01 -47.08 -41.69
N CYS A 5 -11.85 -46.97 -40.67
CA CYS A 5 -12.40 -45.69 -40.22
C CYS A 5 -11.38 -45.03 -39.30
N VAL A 6 -10.71 -43.97 -39.76
CA VAL A 6 -9.75 -43.19 -38.98
C VAL A 6 -10.53 -42.16 -38.16
N LEU A 7 -10.57 -42.34 -36.83
CA LEU A 7 -11.04 -41.30 -35.91
C LEU A 7 -9.96 -40.21 -35.78
N LEU A 8 -10.25 -39.01 -36.27
CA LEU A 8 -9.50 -37.80 -35.97
C LEU A 8 -10.04 -37.19 -34.67
N THR A 9 -9.29 -37.34 -33.57
CA THR A 9 -9.51 -36.60 -32.34
C THR A 9 -8.83 -35.22 -32.46
N ALA A 10 -9.65 -34.17 -32.60
CA ALA A 10 -9.18 -32.80 -32.53
C ALA A 10 -8.83 -32.46 -31.06
N ILE A 11 -7.54 -32.34 -30.76
CA ILE A 11 -7.06 -31.85 -29.47
C ILE A 11 -7.05 -30.32 -29.55
N SER A 12 -8.07 -29.69 -28.97
CA SER A 12 -8.13 -28.24 -28.79
C SER A 12 -7.07 -27.82 -27.76
N LEU A 13 -5.99 -27.19 -28.21
CA LEU A 13 -5.04 -26.51 -27.33
C LEU A 13 -5.73 -25.26 -26.76
N GLY A 14 -6.37 -25.40 -25.60
CA GLY A 14 -6.84 -24.26 -24.82
C GLY A 14 -5.64 -23.44 -24.36
N THR A 15 -5.54 -22.19 -24.80
CA THR A 15 -4.56 -21.23 -24.28
C THR A 15 -4.78 -21.08 -22.77
N PRO A 16 -3.76 -21.28 -21.93
CA PRO A 16 -3.91 -20.99 -20.51
C PRO A 16 -4.15 -19.49 -20.35
N VAL A 17 -5.34 -19.12 -19.88
CA VAL A 17 -5.59 -17.77 -19.40
C VAL A 17 -4.74 -17.62 -18.14
N ALA A 18 -3.66 -16.86 -18.24
CA ALA A 18 -2.90 -16.45 -17.07
C ALA A 18 -3.81 -15.54 -16.22
N LEU A 19 -4.38 -16.10 -15.16
CA LEU A 19 -5.05 -15.30 -14.14
C LEU A 19 -3.96 -14.44 -13.49
N ALA A 20 -4.02 -13.12 -13.67
CA ALA A 20 -3.19 -12.20 -12.92
C ALA A 20 -3.47 -12.44 -11.43
N GLN A 21 -2.53 -13.06 -10.73
CA GLN A 21 -2.47 -13.06 -9.27
C GLN A 21 -2.66 -11.61 -8.85
N THR A 22 -3.61 -11.24 -7.98
CA THR A 22 -3.81 -9.83 -7.61
C THR A 22 -2.51 -9.31 -6.97
N PRO A 23 -1.65 -8.62 -7.75
CA PRO A 23 -0.25 -8.56 -7.40
C PRO A 23 -0.06 -7.26 -6.67
N TYR A 24 0.51 -7.36 -5.47
CA TYR A 24 0.90 -6.21 -4.71
C TYR A 24 1.73 -5.27 -5.59
N THR A 25 1.22 -4.06 -5.90
CA THR A 25 1.87 -3.17 -6.88
C THR A 25 3.13 -2.57 -6.25
N HIS A 26 4.23 -2.58 -7.01
CA HIS A 26 5.47 -1.89 -6.62
C HIS A 26 5.20 -0.39 -6.34
N ALA A 27 4.29 0.21 -7.08
CA ALA A 27 3.81 1.58 -6.88
C ALA A 27 3.32 1.84 -5.45
N GLN A 28 2.49 0.97 -4.87
CA GLN A 28 2.01 1.20 -3.50
C GLN A 28 3.13 1.06 -2.46
N THR A 29 4.13 0.20 -2.69
CA THR A 29 5.29 0.10 -1.78
C THR A 29 6.05 1.42 -1.75
N LYS A 30 6.29 2.00 -2.93
CA LYS A 30 6.89 3.34 -3.04
C LYS A 30 6.01 4.38 -2.37
N ALA A 31 4.71 4.32 -2.60
CA ALA A 31 3.75 5.25 -2.03
C ALA A 31 3.73 5.22 -0.50
N ALA A 32 3.71 4.05 0.12
CA ALA A 32 3.75 3.90 1.57
C ALA A 32 5.06 4.46 2.15
N ASN A 33 6.19 4.19 1.50
CA ASN A 33 7.48 4.76 1.90
C ASN A 33 7.48 6.29 1.80
N LEU A 34 6.98 6.84 0.69
CA LEU A 34 6.93 8.28 0.45
C LEU A 34 6.00 8.98 1.46
N ALA A 35 4.81 8.41 1.71
CA ALA A 35 3.87 8.90 2.70
C ALA A 35 4.46 8.92 4.12
N ARG A 36 5.12 7.83 4.53
CA ARG A 36 5.77 7.74 5.83
C ARG A 36 6.88 8.79 5.98
N MET A 37 7.79 8.87 5.01
CA MET A 37 8.88 9.85 5.03
C MET A 37 8.35 11.29 5.03
N ARG A 38 7.24 11.55 4.32
CA ARG A 38 6.59 12.86 4.31
C ARG A 38 6.07 13.24 5.69
N ALA A 39 5.40 12.34 6.39
CA ALA A 39 4.92 12.58 7.76
C ALA A 39 6.07 12.76 8.75
N GLU A 40 7.11 11.91 8.68
CA GLU A 40 8.30 12.03 9.51
C GLU A 40 8.99 13.40 9.30
N ALA A 41 9.11 13.87 8.05
CA ALA A 41 9.69 15.17 7.74
C ALA A 41 8.82 16.35 8.24
N LEU A 42 7.50 16.28 8.07
CA LEU A 42 6.58 17.32 8.56
C LEU A 42 6.59 17.47 10.08
N ASN A 43 6.81 16.37 10.79
CA ASN A 43 6.69 16.31 12.24
C ASN A 43 8.05 16.36 12.96
N GLY A 44 9.05 17.01 12.35
CA GLY A 44 10.34 17.31 12.99
C GLY A 44 11.41 16.22 12.88
N GLY A 45 11.19 15.23 12.00
CA GLY A 45 12.13 14.15 11.71
C GLY A 45 12.09 13.00 12.72
N LEU A 46 12.86 11.95 12.41
CA LEU A 46 12.86 10.68 13.16
C LEU A 46 13.26 10.80 14.64
N ARG A 47 13.89 11.91 15.04
CA ARG A 47 14.24 12.20 16.45
C ARG A 47 13.01 12.62 17.26
N LEU A 48 12.01 13.22 16.62
CA LEU A 48 10.83 13.80 17.27
C LEU A 48 9.55 13.03 16.93
N TYR A 49 9.53 12.28 15.83
CA TYR A 49 8.33 11.60 15.36
C TYR A 49 8.63 10.25 14.72
N ARG A 50 7.78 9.27 15.01
CA ARG A 50 7.71 7.96 14.35
C ARG A 50 6.27 7.69 13.95
N SER A 51 6.06 7.36 12.68
CA SER A 51 4.77 6.86 12.20
C SER A 51 4.41 5.54 12.87
N ASP A 52 3.13 5.19 12.85
CA ASP A 52 2.61 3.90 13.31
C ASP A 52 3.25 2.73 12.55
N ARG A 53 3.43 1.59 13.24
CA ARG A 53 3.93 0.33 12.69
C ARG A 53 3.14 -0.12 11.46
N CYS A 54 1.85 0.22 11.35
CA CYS A 54 1.05 -0.06 10.16
C CYS A 54 1.65 0.48 8.85
N MET A 55 2.51 1.51 8.89
CA MET A 55 3.19 2.05 7.70
C MET A 55 4.50 1.31 7.36
N TYR A 56 4.98 0.44 8.27
CA TYR A 56 6.19 -0.35 8.09
C TYR A 56 5.92 -1.80 7.69
N VAL A 57 4.64 -2.22 7.66
CA VAL A 57 4.25 -3.49 7.04
C VAL A 57 4.24 -3.36 5.52
N THR A 58 4.19 -4.49 4.81
CA THR A 58 4.19 -4.53 3.35
C THR A 58 3.14 -3.57 2.77
N ARG A 59 3.59 -2.59 1.97
CA ARG A 59 2.75 -1.59 1.28
C ARG A 59 1.89 -0.70 2.19
N GLY A 60 2.16 -0.67 3.50
CA GLY A 60 1.35 0.08 4.45
C GLY A 60 -0.13 -0.31 4.43
N VAL A 61 -0.44 -1.56 4.10
CA VAL A 61 -1.82 -2.01 3.80
C VAL A 61 -2.78 -1.77 4.97
N ASP A 62 -2.31 -1.90 6.21
CA ASP A 62 -3.11 -1.69 7.41
C ASP A 62 -3.47 -0.21 7.66
N CYS A 63 -2.78 0.70 6.97
CA CYS A 63 -3.03 2.15 7.02
C CYS A 63 -3.44 2.74 5.67
N LEU A 64 -3.75 1.89 4.70
CA LEU A 64 -4.31 2.30 3.42
C LEU A 64 -5.82 2.55 3.58
N VAL A 65 -6.26 3.76 3.26
CA VAL A 65 -7.68 4.15 3.23
C VAL A 65 -8.28 3.87 1.87
N SER A 66 -7.58 4.22 0.79
CA SER A 66 -8.04 3.97 -0.58
C SER A 66 -6.88 3.79 -1.55
N ALA A 67 -7.11 2.99 -2.59
CA ALA A 67 -6.24 2.85 -3.75
C ALA A 67 -7.13 2.87 -5.00
N ASP A 68 -7.23 4.02 -5.64
CA ASP A 68 -8.05 4.25 -6.82
C ASP A 68 -7.33 5.15 -7.84
N GLU A 69 -8.00 5.57 -8.91
CA GLU A 69 -7.42 6.40 -9.97
C GLU A 69 -6.84 7.74 -9.43
N ARG A 70 -7.29 8.20 -8.26
CA ARG A 70 -6.75 9.41 -7.60
C ARG A 70 -5.45 9.14 -6.83
N GLY A 71 -5.05 7.88 -6.69
CA GLY A 71 -3.83 7.45 -6.01
C GLY A 71 -4.05 6.63 -4.74
N PHE A 72 -3.02 6.59 -3.90
CA PHE A 72 -3.00 5.90 -2.61
C PHE A 72 -3.19 6.90 -1.48
N LEU A 73 -4.30 6.80 -0.76
CA LEU A 73 -4.53 7.56 0.46
C LEU A 73 -4.15 6.72 1.66
N PHE A 74 -3.17 7.18 2.44
CA PHE A 74 -2.81 6.59 3.72
C PHE A 74 -3.33 7.45 4.86
N ARG A 75 -3.77 6.81 5.95
CA ARG A 75 -4.10 7.46 7.23
C ARG A 75 -3.47 6.66 8.36
N PHE A 76 -2.66 7.32 9.17
CA PHE A 76 -1.94 6.67 10.26
C PHE A 76 -1.68 7.62 11.42
N GLN A 77 -1.47 7.03 12.59
CA GLN A 77 -1.07 7.77 13.79
C GLN A 77 0.45 7.93 13.87
N GLY A 78 0.90 8.81 14.74
CA GLY A 78 2.31 8.87 15.13
C GLY A 78 2.55 9.72 16.37
N GLY A 79 3.79 9.70 16.83
CA GLY A 79 4.21 10.40 18.04
C GLY A 79 5.70 10.25 18.27
N GLU A 80 6.18 10.65 19.44
CA GLU A 80 7.60 10.60 19.79
C GLU A 80 8.18 9.17 19.70
N PRO A 81 9.48 8.99 19.41
CA PRO A 81 10.10 7.67 19.45
C PRO A 81 9.78 6.93 20.76
N GLY A 82 9.25 5.72 20.66
CA GLY A 82 8.79 4.95 21.82
C GLY A 82 7.28 4.99 22.07
N TRP A 83 6.51 5.86 21.39
CA TRP A 83 5.08 6.05 21.69
C TRP A 83 4.23 4.77 21.62
N GLN A 84 4.57 3.84 20.73
CA GLN A 84 3.87 2.55 20.57
C GLN A 84 4.23 1.54 21.65
N GLN A 85 5.36 1.72 22.34
CA GLN A 85 5.84 0.82 23.41
C GLN A 85 5.29 1.21 24.78
N GLN A 86 4.63 2.37 24.90
CA GLN A 86 3.99 2.81 26.13
C GLN A 86 2.72 1.99 26.40
N THR A 87 2.31 1.93 27.66
CA THR A 87 1.09 1.22 28.10
C THR A 87 0.16 2.21 28.82
N PRO A 88 -0.89 2.73 28.16
CA PRO A 88 -1.29 2.47 26.77
C PRO A 88 -0.39 3.22 25.76
N PRO A 89 -0.41 2.85 24.46
CA PRO A 89 0.25 3.63 23.41
C PRO A 89 -0.23 5.09 23.40
N GLN A 90 0.70 6.03 23.21
CA GLN A 90 0.42 7.47 23.28
C GLN A 90 0.75 8.21 21.98
N PRO A 91 -0.03 8.02 20.90
CA PRO A 91 0.14 8.81 19.69
C PRO A 91 -0.27 10.26 19.95
N THR A 92 0.44 11.21 19.34
CA THR A 92 0.18 12.65 19.46
C THR A 92 -0.49 13.23 18.23
N LEU A 93 -0.27 12.64 17.05
CA LEU A 93 -0.78 13.13 15.78
C LEU A 93 -1.45 12.02 14.97
N GLU A 94 -2.37 12.45 14.10
CA GLU A 94 -2.86 11.70 12.96
C GLU A 94 -2.40 12.41 11.68
N THR A 95 -2.02 11.62 10.67
CA THR A 95 -1.60 12.13 9.37
C THR A 95 -2.32 11.39 8.26
N GLU A 96 -2.82 12.14 7.26
CA GLU A 96 -3.31 11.64 5.99
C GLU A 96 -2.39 12.11 4.87
N VAL A 97 -1.99 11.20 3.98
CA VAL A 97 -1.14 11.53 2.83
C VAL A 97 -1.69 10.85 1.58
N LEU A 98 -1.93 11.64 0.54
CA LEU A 98 -2.31 11.16 -0.78
C LEU A 98 -1.07 11.14 -1.68
N VAL A 99 -0.82 9.99 -2.27
CA VAL A 99 0.33 9.75 -3.17
C VAL A 99 -0.19 9.31 -4.53
N SER A 100 0.48 9.71 -5.61
CA SER A 100 0.14 9.34 -6.98
C SER A 100 0.04 7.82 -7.19
N ILE A 101 -0.73 7.40 -8.19
CA ILE A 101 -1.03 5.98 -8.45
C ILE A 101 0.20 5.17 -8.93
N ASP A 102 1.24 5.84 -9.41
CA ASP A 102 2.57 5.27 -9.71
C ASP A 102 3.51 5.24 -8.47
N GLY A 103 3.12 5.91 -7.40
CA GLY A 103 3.82 5.97 -6.12
C GLY A 103 5.03 6.90 -6.10
N ASP A 104 5.10 7.86 -7.02
CA ASP A 104 6.27 8.74 -7.21
C ASP A 104 6.12 10.13 -6.61
N GLU A 105 4.89 10.60 -6.38
CA GLU A 105 4.63 11.99 -6.01
C GLU A 105 3.66 12.13 -4.84
N ILE A 106 3.98 13.00 -3.87
CA ILE A 106 3.02 13.46 -2.88
C ILE A 106 2.05 14.42 -3.55
N LEU A 107 0.80 14.00 -3.74
CA LEU A 107 -0.24 14.83 -4.32
C LEU A 107 -0.83 15.78 -3.26
N ALA A 108 -1.04 15.30 -2.04
CA ALA A 108 -1.58 16.12 -0.95
C ALA A 108 -1.25 15.54 0.43
N VAL A 109 -1.38 16.40 1.45
CA VAL A 109 -1.42 16.00 2.87
C VAL A 109 -2.75 16.52 3.44
N PRO A 110 -3.87 15.80 3.24
CA PRO A 110 -5.19 16.27 3.64
C PRO A 110 -5.30 16.58 5.15
N TYR A 111 -4.49 15.89 5.97
CA TYR A 111 -4.47 16.10 7.42
C TYR A 111 -3.08 15.85 8.01
N ASN A 112 -2.66 16.70 8.95
CA ASN A 112 -1.51 16.45 9.82
C ASN A 112 -1.69 17.26 11.10
N GLY A 113 -2.24 16.64 12.15
CA GLY A 113 -2.66 17.36 13.35
C GLY A 113 -3.02 16.45 14.51
N PRO A 114 -3.59 17.01 15.60
CA PRO A 114 -4.05 16.23 16.76
C PRO A 114 -4.99 15.09 16.36
N LYS A 115 -5.05 14.03 17.17
CA LYS A 115 -5.94 12.88 16.87
C LYS A 115 -7.41 13.32 16.82
N ARG A 116 -8.13 12.83 15.82
CA ARG A 116 -9.58 13.00 15.63
C ARG A 116 -10.34 11.76 16.09
#